data_AF-A0A452XFA8-F1
#
_entry.id   AF-A0A452XFA8-F1
#
_cell.length_a   1.000
_cell.length_b   1.000
_cell.length_c   1.000
_cell.angle_alpha   90.00
_cell.angle_beta   90.00
_cell.angle_gamma   90.00
#
_symmetry.space_group_name_H-M   'P 1'
#
loop_
_entity.id
_entity.type
_entity.pdbx_description
1 polymer ?
#
loop_
_entity_poly.entity_id
_entity_poly.type
_entity_poly.pdbx_seq_one_letter_code
_entity_poly.pdbx_strand_id
1 'polypeptide(L)'
;QANVTRTNHIMWTMGDDFNYQYAESWFRNMDRLIHYVNKDGRVHALYSTPSIYTDAKHASNESWPLKQDDYFPYADSTNAYWTGYFTSRPTFKGYVRMLSGYYLAARQIEFLVGGSFTSSLEDALGIAQHHDAVSGTAKQHTTDDYSKRLALGASQVEKGVNTALSCLTSSKGTCMSPAVKFTQ
;
A
#
# COMPACT_ATOMS: atom_id res chain seq x y z
N GLN A 1 11.53 -0.24 -26.78
CA GLN A 1 10.87 -1.11 -25.78
C GLN A 1 10.60 -2.52 -26.31
N ALA A 2 9.97 -2.71 -27.48
CA ALA A 2 9.74 -4.06 -28.01
C ALA A 2 11.00 -4.95 -28.06
N ASN A 3 12.15 -4.41 -28.48
CA ASN A 3 13.42 -5.15 -28.57
C ASN A 3 13.99 -5.63 -27.22
N VAL A 4 13.45 -5.19 -26.08
CA VAL A 4 13.88 -5.60 -24.73
C VAL A 4 12.74 -6.25 -23.94
N THR A 5 11.64 -6.61 -24.61
CA THR A 5 10.45 -7.22 -24.00
C THR A 5 10.14 -8.54 -24.71
N ARG A 6 9.97 -9.64 -23.97
CA ARG A 6 9.47 -10.91 -24.54
C ARG A 6 8.01 -10.76 -24.95
N THR A 7 7.52 -11.49 -25.94
CA THR A 7 6.18 -11.37 -26.57
C THR A 7 5.96 -10.11 -27.40
N ASN A 8 4.85 -10.08 -28.14
CA ASN A 8 4.35 -8.96 -28.91
C ASN A 8 3.46 -7.98 -28.10
N HIS A 9 3.46 -8.07 -26.76
CA HIS A 9 2.71 -7.17 -25.89
C HIS A 9 3.67 -6.30 -25.06
N ILE A 10 3.52 -4.98 -25.17
CA ILE A 10 4.23 -3.97 -24.38
C ILE A 10 3.24 -3.12 -23.58
N MET A 11 3.64 -2.66 -22.40
CA MET A 11 2.83 -1.77 -21.56
C MET A 11 3.44 -0.37 -21.56
N TRP A 12 2.63 0.63 -21.86
CA TRP A 12 2.96 2.04 -21.65
C TRP A 12 2.20 2.55 -20.43
N THR A 13 2.92 2.92 -19.39
CA THR A 13 2.36 3.54 -18.18
C THR A 13 2.12 5.02 -18.45
N MET A 14 1.00 5.33 -19.10
CA MET A 14 0.63 6.67 -19.54
C MET A 14 0.25 7.56 -18.35
N GLY A 15 1.22 8.08 -17.62
CA GLY A 15 1.02 8.90 -16.43
C GLY A 15 2.34 9.17 -15.71
N ASP A 16 2.25 9.93 -14.63
CA ASP A 16 3.38 10.27 -13.74
C ASP A 16 2.81 10.80 -12.41
N ASP A 17 3.67 11.25 -11.49
CA ASP A 17 3.31 11.83 -10.20
C ASP A 17 2.20 12.88 -10.32
N PHE A 18 1.05 12.60 -9.67
CA PHE A 18 -0.11 13.49 -9.57
C PHE A 18 -0.68 14.00 -10.92
N ASN A 19 -0.48 13.25 -12.00
CA ASN A 19 -1.11 13.52 -13.30
C ASN A 19 -2.63 13.29 -13.29
N TYR A 20 -3.28 13.53 -14.43
CA TYR A 20 -4.73 13.37 -14.66
C TYR A 20 -5.67 14.33 -13.89
N GLN A 21 -5.16 15.38 -13.25
CA GLN A 21 -6.01 16.45 -12.69
C GLN A 21 -6.94 17.08 -13.75
N TYR A 22 -6.46 17.20 -14.99
CA TYR A 22 -7.29 17.45 -16.18
C TYR A 22 -7.15 16.28 -17.16
N ALA A 23 -7.86 15.19 -16.86
CA ALA A 23 -7.77 13.92 -17.57
C ALA A 23 -8.05 14.01 -19.09
N GLU A 24 -8.94 14.91 -19.50
CA GLU A 24 -9.30 15.11 -20.92
C GLU A 24 -8.07 15.41 -21.80
N SER A 25 -7.05 16.10 -21.27
CA SER A 25 -5.81 16.37 -22.02
C SER A 25 -5.10 15.08 -22.46
N TRP A 26 -5.12 14.06 -21.61
CA TRP A 26 -4.53 12.75 -21.88
C TRP A 26 -5.45 11.93 -22.81
N PHE A 27 -6.72 11.76 -22.43
CA PHE A 27 -7.66 10.92 -23.17
C PHE A 27 -7.88 11.40 -24.61
N ARG A 28 -8.07 12.71 -24.82
CA ARG A 28 -8.25 13.26 -26.17
C ARG A 28 -7.08 12.96 -27.11
N ASN A 29 -5.86 12.96 -26.60
CA ASN A 29 -4.67 12.66 -27.40
C ASN A 29 -4.46 11.15 -27.57
N MET A 30 -4.73 10.35 -26.53
CA MET A 30 -4.67 8.89 -26.60
C MET A 30 -5.72 8.33 -27.57
N ASP A 31 -6.94 8.87 -27.59
CA ASP A 31 -7.99 8.46 -28.55
C ASP A 31 -7.55 8.68 -30.00
N ARG A 32 -6.95 9.85 -30.28
CA ARG A 32 -6.40 10.15 -31.60
C ARG A 32 -5.25 9.22 -31.95
N LEU A 33 -4.33 8.98 -31.00
CA LEU A 33 -3.20 8.07 -31.20
C LEU A 33 -3.70 6.66 -31.53
N ILE A 34 -4.57 6.09 -30.69
CA ILE A 34 -5.15 4.76 -30.87
C ILE A 34 -5.87 4.68 -32.22
N HIS A 35 -6.72 5.66 -32.55
CA HIS A 35 -7.47 5.69 -33.81
C HIS A 35 -6.55 5.63 -35.03
N TYR A 36 -5.56 6.54 -35.11
CA TYR A 36 -4.72 6.65 -36.30
C TYR A 36 -3.66 5.53 -36.38
N VAL A 37 -3.12 5.07 -35.26
CA VAL A 37 -2.19 3.93 -35.22
C VAL A 37 -2.89 2.64 -35.68
N ASN A 38 -4.10 2.39 -35.19
CA ASN A 38 -4.85 1.20 -35.59
C ASN A 38 -5.34 1.28 -37.04
N LYS A 39 -5.64 2.48 -37.55
CA LYS A 39 -5.98 2.71 -38.97
C LYS A 39 -4.78 2.46 -39.89
N ASP A 40 -3.58 2.83 -39.46
CA ASP A 40 -2.33 2.57 -40.17
C ASP A 40 -2.00 1.06 -40.21
N GLY A 41 -2.21 0.34 -39.11
CA GLY A 41 -2.19 -1.13 -39.06
C GLY A 41 -0.80 -1.77 -38.87
N ARG A 42 0.30 -1.01 -38.84
CA ARG A 42 1.64 -1.57 -38.56
C ARG A 42 1.80 -2.08 -37.13
N VAL A 43 1.07 -1.50 -36.18
CA VAL A 43 0.99 -1.95 -34.78
C VAL A 43 -0.43 -1.78 -34.28
N HIS A 44 -0.76 -2.44 -33.16
CA HIS A 44 -2.06 -2.31 -32.52
C HIS A 44 -1.91 -1.64 -31.15
N ALA A 45 -2.65 -0.55 -30.93
CA ALA A 45 -2.72 0.18 -29.68
C ALA A 45 -4.14 0.10 -29.09
N LEU A 46 -4.23 0.03 -27.76
CA LEU A 46 -5.51 -0.02 -27.05
C LEU A 46 -5.37 0.61 -25.65
N TYR A 47 -6.50 1.06 -25.10
CA TYR A 47 -6.59 1.23 -23.65
C TYR A 47 -6.52 -0.13 -22.97
N SER A 48 -5.81 -0.20 -21.86
CA SER A 48 -5.58 -1.43 -21.13
C SER A 48 -5.33 -1.14 -19.65
N THR A 49 -5.19 -2.20 -18.86
CA THR A 49 -4.82 -2.17 -17.45
C THR A 49 -3.63 -3.12 -17.22
N PRO A 50 -2.92 -3.02 -16.08
CA PRO A 50 -1.87 -3.98 -15.75
C PRO A 50 -2.35 -5.44 -15.73
N SER A 51 -3.61 -5.68 -15.34
CA SER A 51 -4.21 -7.03 -15.36
C SER A 51 -4.43 -7.53 -16.80
N ILE A 52 -5.07 -6.75 -17.67
CA ILE A 52 -5.28 -7.12 -19.08
C ILE A 52 -3.94 -7.37 -19.79
N TYR A 53 -2.93 -6.52 -19.53
CA TYR A 53 -1.58 -6.76 -20.03
C TYR A 53 -1.03 -8.10 -19.54
N THR A 54 -1.10 -8.37 -18.23
CA THR A 54 -0.60 -9.62 -17.63
C THR A 54 -1.30 -10.86 -18.19
N ASP A 55 -2.62 -10.80 -18.40
CA ASP A 55 -3.40 -11.88 -19.01
C ASP A 55 -2.92 -12.16 -20.44
N ALA A 56 -2.64 -11.11 -21.23
CA ALA A 56 -2.06 -11.26 -22.57
C ALA A 56 -0.64 -11.84 -22.54
N LYS A 57 0.18 -11.51 -21.53
CA LYS A 57 1.49 -12.16 -21.33
C LYS A 57 1.34 -13.62 -20.95
N HIS A 58 0.41 -13.96 -20.07
CA HIS A 58 0.17 -15.34 -19.65
C HIS A 58 -0.39 -16.21 -20.78
N ALA A 59 -1.24 -15.65 -21.64
CA ALA A 59 -1.79 -16.34 -22.80
C ALA A 59 -0.74 -16.60 -23.90
N SER A 60 0.41 -15.92 -23.86
CA SER A 60 1.51 -16.20 -24.79
C SER A 60 2.20 -17.52 -24.41
N ASN A 61 2.47 -18.37 -25.40
CA ASN A 61 3.20 -19.63 -25.21
C ASN A 61 4.71 -19.37 -25.06
N GLU A 62 5.08 -18.59 -24.05
CA GLU A 62 6.46 -18.19 -23.76
C GLU A 62 6.98 -18.81 -22.46
N SER A 63 8.29 -19.06 -22.42
CA SER A 63 8.99 -19.36 -21.17
C SER A 63 9.47 -18.08 -20.52
N TRP A 64 9.44 -18.02 -19.19
CA TRP A 64 9.86 -16.85 -18.41
C TRP A 64 11.12 -17.17 -17.60
N PRO A 65 12.07 -16.23 -17.50
CA PRO A 65 13.26 -16.45 -16.69
C PRO A 65 12.87 -16.44 -15.21
N LEU A 66 13.49 -17.32 -14.43
CA LEU A 66 13.30 -17.36 -12.99
C LEU A 66 14.11 -16.23 -12.32
N LYS A 67 13.45 -15.44 -11.46
CA LYS A 67 14.11 -14.53 -10.49
C LYS A 67 13.91 -15.11 -9.09
N GLN A 68 14.99 -15.28 -8.35
CA GLN A 68 15.01 -15.64 -6.93
C GLN A 68 15.59 -14.47 -6.12
N ASP A 69 15.42 -14.47 -4.79
CA ASP A 69 15.87 -13.39 -3.88
C ASP A 69 15.22 -12.01 -4.15
N ASP A 70 15.82 -10.93 -3.64
CA ASP A 70 15.26 -9.57 -3.66
C ASP A 70 15.92 -8.63 -4.70
N TYR A 71 15.56 -7.35 -4.64
CA TYR A 71 16.14 -6.28 -5.48
C TYR A 71 16.85 -5.22 -4.63
N PHE A 72 17.44 -5.60 -3.49
CA PHE A 72 18.23 -4.70 -2.65
C PHE A 72 19.75 -4.90 -2.81
N PRO A 73 20.56 -3.83 -2.63
CA PRO A 73 20.15 -2.42 -2.53
C PRO A 73 19.87 -1.80 -3.91
N TYR A 74 18.97 -0.82 -3.96
CA TYR A 74 18.69 -0.04 -5.17
C TYR A 74 19.72 1.07 -5.37
N ALA A 75 20.12 1.30 -6.62
CA ALA A 75 20.88 2.47 -7.06
C ALA A 75 20.38 2.91 -8.44
N ASP A 76 20.16 4.20 -8.62
CA ASP A 76 19.67 4.82 -9.86
C ASP A 76 20.78 5.45 -10.70
N SER A 77 21.96 5.64 -10.12
CA SER A 77 23.17 6.11 -10.81
C SER A 77 24.44 5.64 -10.10
N THR A 78 25.59 5.80 -10.76
CA THR A 78 26.89 5.46 -10.20
C THR A 78 27.11 6.20 -8.88
N ASN A 79 27.46 5.47 -7.82
CA ASN A 79 27.67 5.98 -6.46
C ASN A 79 26.43 6.60 -5.77
N ALA A 80 25.21 6.32 -6.26
CA ALA A 80 23.96 6.75 -5.63
C ALA A 80 23.17 5.55 -5.12
N TYR A 81 23.69 4.85 -4.11
CA TYR A 81 22.96 3.75 -3.47
C TYR A 81 21.95 4.28 -2.45
N TRP A 82 20.71 3.82 -2.56
CA TRP A 82 19.59 4.27 -1.73
C TRP A 82 19.53 3.46 -0.42
N THR A 83 20.63 3.41 0.33
CA THR A 83 20.70 2.68 1.61
C THR A 83 20.51 3.60 2.82
N GLY A 84 20.56 4.92 2.64
CA GLY A 84 20.38 5.88 3.72
C GLY A 84 18.99 5.82 4.37
N TYR A 85 17.93 5.62 3.57
CA TYR A 85 16.56 5.56 4.07
C TYR A 85 16.28 4.31 4.94
N PHE A 86 17.20 3.35 4.99
CA PHE A 86 17.12 2.25 5.96
C PHE A 86 17.16 2.79 7.39
N THR A 87 17.88 3.89 7.64
CA THR A 87 18.04 4.51 8.97
C THR A 87 17.31 5.84 9.14
N SER A 88 17.10 6.62 8.07
CA SER A 88 16.47 7.96 8.15
C SER A 88 15.24 8.02 9.05
N ARG A 89 15.17 9.01 9.94
CA ARG A 89 14.08 9.20 10.92
C ARG A 89 13.86 7.96 11.83
N PRO A 90 14.90 7.49 12.55
CA PRO A 90 14.83 6.24 13.31
C PRO A 90 13.77 6.29 14.43
N THR A 91 13.52 7.45 15.04
CA THR A 91 12.45 7.64 16.03
C THR A 91 11.07 7.34 15.45
N PHE A 92 10.79 7.80 14.22
CA PHE A 92 9.51 7.54 13.56
C PHE A 92 9.38 6.05 13.20
N LYS A 93 10.44 5.41 12.67
CA LYS A 93 10.47 3.95 12.42
C LYS A 93 10.19 3.14 13.69
N GLY A 94 10.81 3.52 14.81
CA GLY A 94 10.56 2.92 16.11
C GLY A 94 9.11 3.10 16.57
N TYR A 95 8.54 4.30 16.37
CA TYR A 95 7.16 4.60 16.72
C TYR A 95 6.15 3.76 15.92
N VAL A 96 6.36 3.61 14.61
CA VAL A 96 5.55 2.74 13.74
C VAL A 96 5.62 1.28 14.23
N ARG A 97 6.81 0.77 14.57
CA ARG A 97 6.96 -0.61 15.09
C ARG A 97 6.25 -0.80 16.42
N MET A 98 6.39 0.14 17.34
CA MET A 98 5.71 0.09 18.65
C MET A 98 4.19 0.03 18.48
N LEU A 99 3.63 0.93 17.65
CA LEU A 99 2.19 0.98 17.42
C LEU A 99 1.67 -0.20 16.60
N SER A 100 2.48 -0.79 15.72
CA SER A 100 2.12 -2.04 15.03
C SER A 100 1.93 -3.19 16.03
N GLY A 101 2.84 -3.33 17.01
CA GLY A 101 2.70 -4.32 18.09
C GLY A 101 1.47 -4.05 18.98
N TYR A 102 1.26 -2.78 19.35
CA TYR A 102 0.09 -2.37 20.11
C TYR A 102 -1.23 -2.65 19.36
N TYR A 103 -1.30 -2.33 18.07
CA TYR A 103 -2.46 -2.56 17.22
C TYR A 103 -2.80 -4.06 17.10
N LEU A 104 -1.79 -4.93 17.02
CA LEU A 104 -2.01 -6.38 17.07
C LEU A 104 -2.70 -6.81 18.37
N ALA A 105 -2.20 -6.37 19.53
CA ALA A 105 -2.80 -6.68 20.83
C ALA A 105 -4.22 -6.09 20.96
N ALA A 106 -4.42 -4.85 20.50
CA ALA A 106 -5.71 -4.19 20.54
C ALA A 106 -6.77 -4.94 19.72
N ARG A 107 -6.44 -5.45 18.53
CA ARG A 107 -7.35 -6.27 17.72
C ARG A 107 -7.73 -7.60 18.38
N GLN A 108 -6.79 -8.23 19.08
CA GLN A 108 -7.10 -9.46 19.84
C GLN A 108 -8.12 -9.17 20.95
N ILE A 109 -7.92 -8.07 21.68
CA ILE A 109 -8.85 -7.63 22.74
C ILE A 109 -10.20 -7.24 22.16
N GLU A 110 -10.20 -6.47 21.06
CA GLU A 110 -11.41 -6.09 20.31
C GLU A 110 -12.25 -7.30 19.91
N PHE A 111 -11.60 -8.33 19.36
CA PHE A 111 -12.24 -9.58 18.99
C PHE A 111 -12.91 -10.27 20.18
N LEU A 112 -12.23 -10.35 21.33
CA LEU A 112 -12.74 -11.04 22.52
C LEU A 112 -14.02 -10.41 23.09
N VAL A 113 -14.19 -9.10 22.90
CA VAL A 113 -15.39 -8.38 23.36
C VAL A 113 -16.42 -8.13 22.25
N GLY A 114 -16.17 -8.62 21.03
CA GLY A 114 -17.02 -8.36 19.87
C GLY A 114 -17.15 -6.87 19.52
N GLY A 115 -16.09 -6.09 19.76
CA GLY A 115 -16.05 -4.64 19.56
C GLY A 115 -15.61 -4.23 18.16
N SER A 116 -15.59 -2.90 17.92
CA SER A 116 -15.03 -2.28 16.72
C SER A 116 -14.52 -0.87 17.07
N PHE A 117 -13.29 -0.78 17.56
CA PHE A 117 -12.61 0.43 18.00
C PHE A 117 -11.19 0.59 17.44
N THR A 118 -10.65 -0.35 16.63
CA THR A 118 -9.25 -0.33 16.17
C THR A 118 -9.01 0.41 14.84
N SER A 119 -10.06 0.73 14.08
CA SER A 119 -9.95 1.27 12.70
C SER A 119 -9.20 2.60 12.58
N SER A 120 -9.21 3.45 13.61
CA SER A 120 -8.51 4.74 13.55
C SER A 120 -6.98 4.60 13.59
N LEU A 121 -6.46 3.60 14.32
CA LEU A 121 -5.04 3.27 14.28
C LEU A 121 -4.68 2.46 13.03
N GLU A 122 -5.62 1.68 12.49
CA GLU A 122 -5.45 0.95 11.23
C GLU A 122 -5.15 1.89 10.06
N ASP A 123 -5.98 2.93 9.86
CA ASP A 123 -5.77 3.95 8.83
C ASP A 123 -4.40 4.64 8.98
N ALA A 124 -4.10 5.08 10.21
CA ALA A 124 -2.84 5.77 10.50
C ALA A 124 -1.61 4.88 10.26
N LEU A 125 -1.66 3.60 10.66
CA LEU A 125 -0.58 2.63 10.39
C LEU A 125 -0.47 2.30 8.91
N GLY A 126 -1.59 2.21 8.19
CA GLY A 126 -1.65 2.01 6.74
C GLY A 126 -0.97 3.15 5.99
N ILE A 127 -1.34 4.40 6.29
CA ILE A 127 -0.69 5.60 5.75
C ILE A 127 0.81 5.61 6.08
N ALA A 128 1.18 5.21 7.30
CA ALA A 128 2.58 5.16 7.70
C ALA A 128 3.43 4.16 6.91
N GLN A 129 2.81 3.19 6.21
CA GLN A 129 3.53 2.28 5.30
C GLN A 129 3.81 2.87 3.92
N HIS A 130 3.30 4.06 3.61
CA HIS A 130 3.66 4.78 2.38
C HIS A 130 5.19 4.85 2.22
N HIS A 131 5.68 4.73 0.99
CA HIS A 131 7.11 4.64 0.70
C HIS A 131 7.89 5.93 0.99
N ASP A 132 7.23 7.05 1.31
CA ASP A 132 7.86 8.26 1.88
C ASP A 132 7.60 8.47 3.38
N ALA A 133 6.77 7.63 3.99
CA ALA A 133 6.45 7.71 5.40
C ALA A 133 7.49 6.94 6.23
N VAL A 134 7.33 5.64 6.43
CA VAL A 134 8.25 4.82 7.26
C VAL A 134 9.68 4.80 6.71
N SER A 135 9.89 5.06 5.43
CA SER A 135 11.22 5.24 4.84
C SER A 135 11.96 6.46 5.41
N GLY A 136 11.22 7.48 5.83
CA GLY A 136 11.74 8.74 6.35
C GLY A 136 12.14 9.76 5.28
N THR A 137 11.66 9.62 4.03
CA THR A 137 12.02 10.48 2.90
C THR A 137 11.07 11.66 2.67
N ALA A 138 9.95 11.76 3.40
CA ALA A 138 9.07 12.93 3.34
C ALA A 138 9.68 14.21 3.95
N LYS A 139 9.08 15.37 3.62
CA LYS A 139 9.37 16.65 4.27
C LYS A 139 9.03 16.59 5.78
N GLN A 140 9.64 17.49 6.55
CA GLN A 140 9.47 17.51 8.02
C GLN A 140 8.01 17.64 8.44
N HIS A 141 7.28 18.65 7.92
CA HIS A 141 5.88 18.86 8.28
C HIS A 141 4.98 17.67 7.93
N THR A 142 5.29 16.93 6.86
CA THR A 142 4.57 15.70 6.49
C THR A 142 4.87 14.57 7.48
N THR A 143 6.12 14.46 7.95
CA THR A 143 6.50 13.51 9.02
C THR A 143 5.80 13.84 10.34
N ASP A 144 5.68 15.13 10.65
CA ASP A 144 4.96 15.61 11.83
C ASP A 144 3.48 15.25 11.72
N ASP A 145 2.87 15.37 10.54
CA ASP A 145 1.50 14.93 10.27
C ASP A 145 1.32 13.41 10.42
N TYR A 146 2.25 12.60 9.91
CA TYR A 146 2.21 11.15 10.13
C TYR A 146 2.26 10.80 11.64
N SER A 147 3.14 11.46 12.38
CA SER A 147 3.28 11.26 13.83
C SER A 147 2.01 11.68 14.58
N LYS A 148 1.38 12.79 14.16
CA LYS A 148 0.10 13.26 14.68
C LYS A 148 -1.02 12.26 14.44
N ARG A 149 -1.14 11.71 13.23
CA ARG A 149 -2.16 10.69 12.88
C ARG A 149 -2.01 9.44 13.74
N LEU A 150 -0.79 8.94 13.87
CA LEU A 150 -0.47 7.79 14.71
C LEU A 150 -0.84 8.03 16.18
N ALA A 151 -0.51 9.20 16.72
CA ALA A 151 -0.87 9.55 18.10
C ALA A 151 -2.38 9.63 18.33
N LEU A 152 -3.14 10.22 17.39
CA LEU A 152 -4.59 10.31 17.47
C LEU A 152 -5.26 8.93 17.36
N GLY A 153 -4.81 8.10 16.42
CA GLY A 153 -5.27 6.72 16.28
C GLY A 153 -4.99 5.91 17.54
N ALA A 154 -3.77 5.96 18.07
CA ALA A 154 -3.38 5.24 19.28
C ALA A 154 -4.22 5.65 20.49
N SER A 155 -4.43 6.95 20.71
CA SER A 155 -5.25 7.45 21.83
C SER A 155 -6.71 6.99 21.77
N GLN A 156 -7.28 6.87 20.56
CA GLN A 156 -8.64 6.35 20.40
C GLN A 156 -8.71 4.85 20.69
N VAL A 157 -7.77 4.08 20.15
CA VAL A 157 -7.70 2.63 20.39
C VAL A 157 -7.47 2.33 21.86
N GLU A 158 -6.66 3.13 22.56
CA GLU A 158 -6.41 2.97 24.00
C GLU A 158 -7.67 3.08 24.85
N LYS A 159 -8.59 3.99 24.51
CA LYS A 159 -9.89 4.08 25.19
C LYS A 159 -10.72 2.80 24.99
N GLY A 160 -10.70 2.25 23.78
CA GLY A 160 -11.38 1.00 23.44
C GLY A 160 -10.78 -0.19 24.19
N VAL A 161 -9.45 -0.32 24.19
CA VAL A 161 -8.71 -1.35 24.93
C VAL A 161 -8.99 -1.26 26.44
N ASN A 162 -8.96 -0.07 27.04
CA ASN A 162 -9.24 0.10 28.47
C ASN A 162 -10.66 -0.33 28.85
N THR A 163 -11.64 0.04 28.02
CA THR A 163 -13.04 -0.37 28.22
C THR A 163 -13.18 -1.88 28.09
N ALA A 164 -12.57 -2.48 27.05
CA ALA A 164 -12.61 -3.91 26.79
C ALA A 164 -11.91 -4.73 27.90
N LEU A 165 -10.74 -4.29 28.37
CA LEU A 165 -10.03 -4.96 29.47
C LEU A 165 -10.80 -4.89 30.78
N SER A 166 -11.39 -3.72 31.11
CA SER A 166 -12.26 -3.58 32.29
C SER A 166 -13.44 -4.56 32.24
N CYS A 167 -13.97 -4.78 31.04
CA CYS A 167 -15.06 -5.71 30.79
C CYS A 167 -14.63 -7.18 30.92
N LEU A 168 -13.50 -7.57 30.32
CA LEU A 168 -12.95 -8.93 30.35
C LEU A 168 -12.49 -9.35 31.76
N THR A 169 -12.06 -8.40 32.59
CA THR A 169 -11.55 -8.67 33.94
C THR A 169 -12.60 -8.49 35.04
N SER A 170 -13.78 -7.96 34.71
CA SER A 170 -14.87 -7.77 35.67
C SER A 170 -15.43 -9.11 36.15
N SER A 171 -15.46 -9.30 37.46
CA SER A 171 -16.04 -10.48 38.10
C SER A 171 -17.57 -10.59 37.94
N LYS A 172 -18.23 -9.56 37.42
CA LYS A 172 -19.70 -9.48 37.26
C LYS A 172 -20.21 -9.94 35.89
N GLY A 173 -19.34 -10.40 34.97
CA GLY A 173 -19.76 -11.07 33.73
C GLY A 173 -20.55 -10.21 32.74
N THR A 174 -20.44 -8.88 32.80
CA THR A 174 -21.23 -7.95 31.96
C THR A 174 -20.69 -7.76 30.55
N CYS A 175 -19.70 -8.54 30.13
CA CYS A 175 -19.18 -8.48 28.77
C CYS A 175 -20.16 -9.12 27.80
N MET A 176 -20.50 -8.40 26.73
CA MET A 176 -21.23 -9.00 25.60
C MET A 176 -20.45 -10.24 25.16
N SER A 177 -21.10 -11.40 25.20
CA SER A 177 -20.49 -12.62 24.68
C SER A 177 -20.21 -12.40 23.19
N PRO A 178 -19.01 -12.73 22.69
CA PRO A 178 -18.71 -12.57 21.27
C PRO A 178 -19.76 -13.38 20.48
N ALA A 179 -20.44 -12.72 19.54
CA ALA A 179 -21.51 -13.30 18.74
C ALA A 179 -21.01 -14.37 17.73
N VAL A 180 -19.78 -14.83 17.86
CA VAL A 180 -19.15 -15.77 16.93
C VAL A 180 -19.20 -17.17 17.53
N LYS A 181 -20.21 -17.94 17.13
CA LYS A 181 -20.17 -19.40 17.27
C LYS A 181 -19.11 -19.91 16.29
N PHE A 182 -17.95 -20.31 16.79
CA PHE A 182 -17.05 -21.16 16.02
C PHE A 182 -17.72 -22.53 15.85
N THR A 183 -18.34 -22.76 14.70
CA THR A 183 -18.62 -24.12 14.23
C THR A 183 -17.34 -24.68 13.64
N GLN A 184 -16.81 -25.72 14.27
CA GLN A 184 -15.76 -26.57 13.71
C GLN A 184 -16.34 -27.46 12.60
#